data_AF-A0AB32X8P2-F1
#
_entry.id   AF-A0AB32X8P2-F1
#
_cell.length_a   1.000
_cell.length_b   1.000
_cell.length_c   1.000
_cell.angle_alpha   90.00
_cell.angle_beta   90.00
_cell.angle_gamma   90.00
#
_symmetry.space_group_name_H-M   'P 1'
#
loop_
_entity.id
_entity.type
_entity.pdbx_description
1 polymer ?
#
loop_
_entity_poly.entity_id
_entity_poly.type
_entity_poly.pdbx_seq_one_letter_code
_entity_poly.pdbx_strand_id
1 'polypeptide(L)'
;MALVKEVLEVLERLSPFELQESWDNSGLNVGSENHEFSEIIACLEITLKIALNAPKNALIITHHPLIFKPLKTLNDEAYPGNILKILIQKNISVISMHTNFDKTHLNKHFASALLGFDGLMEKGLMLVKENANIEFDALVKKIKSSLGVGLLACVKSSPIIKDLAFVCGSGASMFSSLKAQSCLVTGDVKYHDAMIAQSLGISLIDATHYYSERGFALIVAEILHSFNYLVTIENFKNPLQII
;
A
#
# COMPACT_ATOMS: atom_id res chain seq x y z
N MET A 1 24.70 6.13 -17.66
CA MET A 1 23.61 6.56 -16.74
C MET A 1 23.42 5.45 -15.71
N ALA A 2 22.73 5.67 -14.60
CA ALA A 2 22.51 4.59 -13.64
C ALA A 2 21.60 3.50 -14.25
N LEU A 3 21.83 2.25 -13.88
CA LEU A 3 21.03 1.11 -14.31
C LEU A 3 19.88 0.85 -13.34
N VAL A 4 18.76 0.34 -13.88
CA VAL A 4 17.61 -0.10 -13.08
C VAL A 4 18.02 -1.09 -12.00
N LYS A 5 18.99 -1.98 -12.29
CA LYS A 5 19.57 -2.91 -11.32
C LYS A 5 20.08 -2.24 -10.05
N GLU A 6 20.74 -1.09 -10.15
CA GLU A 6 21.33 -0.39 -9.01
C GLU A 6 20.26 0.09 -8.02
N VAL A 7 19.12 0.56 -8.54
CA VAL A 7 17.96 0.96 -7.73
C VAL A 7 17.25 -0.27 -7.17
N LEU A 8 17.10 -1.33 -7.98
CA LEU A 8 16.49 -2.59 -7.55
C LEU A 8 17.26 -3.20 -6.36
N GLU A 9 18.59 -3.19 -6.39
CA GLU A 9 19.44 -3.66 -5.29
C GLU A 9 19.30 -2.83 -4.01
N VAL A 10 19.09 -1.51 -4.14
CA VAL A 10 18.81 -0.63 -2.99
C VAL A 10 17.48 -1.02 -2.35
N LEU A 11 16.44 -1.16 -3.17
CA LEU A 11 15.10 -1.53 -2.71
C LEU A 11 15.07 -2.95 -2.09
N GLU A 12 15.79 -3.90 -2.68
CA GLU A 12 15.93 -5.27 -2.17
C GLU A 12 16.58 -5.30 -0.78
N ARG A 13 17.62 -4.48 -0.54
CA ARG A 13 18.25 -4.41 0.80
C ARG A 13 17.32 -3.83 1.87
N LEU A 14 16.43 -2.93 1.48
CA LEU A 14 15.55 -2.21 2.41
C LEU A 14 14.29 -3.01 2.72
N SER A 15 13.71 -3.62 1.69
CA SER A 15 12.47 -4.36 1.77
C SER A 15 12.59 -5.59 0.85
N PRO A 16 13.28 -6.65 1.31
CA PRO A 16 13.56 -7.81 0.48
C PRO A 16 12.31 -8.37 -0.20
N PHE A 17 12.41 -8.62 -1.51
CA PHE A 17 11.30 -9.15 -2.30
C PHE A 17 10.87 -10.54 -1.85
N GLU A 18 11.75 -11.31 -1.18
CA GLU A 18 11.40 -12.59 -0.56
C GLU A 18 10.37 -12.46 0.58
N LEU A 19 10.22 -11.27 1.17
CA LEU A 19 9.22 -11.02 2.22
C LEU A 19 7.81 -10.90 1.65
N GLN A 20 7.64 -10.82 0.33
CA GLN A 20 6.31 -10.68 -0.25
C GLN A 20 5.42 -11.90 0.06
N GLU A 21 4.11 -11.70 0.08
CA GLU A 21 3.16 -12.80 0.18
C GLU A 21 3.25 -13.73 -1.03
N SER A 22 2.93 -15.02 -0.87
CA SER A 22 3.09 -16.02 -1.93
C SER A 22 2.23 -15.79 -3.18
N TRP A 23 1.20 -14.96 -3.07
CA TRP A 23 0.30 -14.56 -4.14
C TRP A 23 0.68 -13.23 -4.79
N ASP A 24 1.71 -12.55 -4.28
CA ASP A 24 2.12 -11.22 -4.69
C ASP A 24 3.00 -11.24 -5.97
N ASN A 25 3.26 -10.05 -6.54
CA ASN A 25 4.12 -9.84 -7.70
C ASN A 25 4.99 -8.57 -7.55
N SER A 26 5.74 -8.49 -6.46
CA SER A 26 6.74 -7.45 -6.20
C SER A 26 8.06 -7.72 -6.94
N GLY A 27 8.81 -6.67 -7.28
CA GLY A 27 10.06 -6.74 -8.05
C GLY A 27 9.99 -5.95 -9.36
N LEU A 28 10.84 -6.30 -10.32
CA LEU A 28 10.78 -5.74 -11.67
C LEU A 28 9.48 -6.20 -12.37
N ASN A 29 8.49 -5.31 -12.45
CA ASN A 29 7.17 -5.60 -13.00
C ASN A 29 7.12 -5.42 -14.53
N VAL A 30 7.88 -4.45 -15.07
CA VAL A 30 7.98 -4.16 -16.52
C VAL A 30 9.40 -3.69 -16.85
N GLY A 31 9.95 -4.11 -17.99
CA GLY A 31 11.24 -3.62 -18.50
C GLY A 31 12.41 -4.56 -18.23
N SER A 32 13.59 -4.00 -17.97
CA SER A 32 14.84 -4.75 -17.78
C SER A 32 15.71 -4.10 -16.71
N GLU A 33 16.40 -4.92 -15.92
CA GLU A 33 17.43 -4.48 -14.97
C GLU A 33 18.61 -3.77 -15.65
N ASN A 34 18.87 -4.12 -16.92
CA ASN A 34 19.96 -3.54 -17.70
C ASN A 34 19.57 -2.24 -18.42
N HIS A 35 18.33 -1.76 -18.28
CA HIS A 35 17.97 -0.46 -18.80
C HIS A 35 18.70 0.64 -18.02
N GLU A 36 19.31 1.57 -18.75
CA GLU A 36 19.64 2.88 -18.22
C GLU A 36 18.35 3.69 -18.04
N PHE A 37 18.27 4.46 -16.96
CA PHE A 37 17.14 5.35 -16.73
C PHE A 37 17.54 6.84 -16.69
N SER A 38 16.62 7.70 -17.12
CA SER A 38 16.78 9.15 -17.17
C SER A 38 16.37 9.85 -15.87
N GLU A 39 15.30 9.35 -15.23
CA GLU A 39 14.80 9.83 -13.94
C GLU A 39 14.01 8.73 -13.21
N ILE A 40 13.77 8.94 -11.92
CA ILE A 40 12.93 8.06 -11.09
C ILE A 40 11.63 8.77 -10.75
N ILE A 41 10.50 8.09 -10.96
CA ILE A 41 9.17 8.54 -10.58
C ILE A 41 8.60 7.58 -9.54
N ALA A 42 8.13 8.08 -8.40
CA ALA A 42 7.42 7.27 -7.40
C ALA A 42 5.92 7.61 -7.39
N CYS A 43 5.07 6.58 -7.38
CA CYS A 43 3.62 6.74 -7.28
C CYS A 43 2.99 5.52 -6.57
N LEU A 44 1.75 5.63 -6.10
CA LEU A 44 1.05 4.48 -5.53
C LEU A 44 0.70 3.46 -6.63
N GLU A 45 0.11 3.95 -7.73
CA GLU A 45 -0.34 3.17 -8.87
C GLU A 45 -0.06 3.93 -10.17
N ILE A 46 0.31 3.20 -11.23
CA ILE A 46 0.50 3.79 -12.56
C ILE A 46 -0.86 4.03 -13.20
N THR A 47 -1.18 5.30 -13.44
CA THR A 47 -2.35 5.68 -14.25
C THR A 47 -1.95 5.91 -15.71
N LEU A 48 -2.94 5.91 -16.60
CA LEU A 48 -2.74 6.29 -18.00
C LEU A 48 -2.08 7.68 -18.12
N LYS A 49 -2.46 8.63 -17.26
CA LYS A 49 -1.88 9.98 -17.24
C LYS A 49 -0.39 9.96 -16.87
N ILE A 50 -0.01 9.19 -15.84
CA ILE A 50 1.39 9.05 -15.43
C ILE A 50 2.21 8.43 -16.57
N ALA A 51 1.71 7.36 -17.21
CA ALA A 51 2.40 6.73 -18.33
C ALA A 51 2.57 7.67 -19.54
N LEU A 52 1.55 8.48 -19.86
CA LEU A 52 1.61 9.47 -20.93
C LEU A 52 2.58 10.61 -20.64
N ASN A 53 2.72 11.02 -19.38
CA ASN A 53 3.56 12.15 -18.99
C ASN A 53 5.02 11.75 -18.70
N ALA A 54 5.27 10.53 -18.21
CA ALA A 54 6.63 10.06 -17.92
C ALA A 54 7.52 10.12 -19.18
N PRO A 55 8.77 10.59 -19.09
CA PRO A 55 9.63 10.68 -20.26
C PRO A 55 10.13 9.30 -20.69
N LYS A 56 10.78 9.28 -21.86
CA LYS A 56 11.48 8.10 -22.35
C LYS A 56 12.57 7.67 -21.36
N ASN A 57 12.73 6.37 -21.19
CA ASN A 57 13.69 5.74 -20.28
C ASN A 57 13.48 6.11 -18.80
N ALA A 58 12.28 6.51 -18.36
CA ALA A 58 12.03 6.67 -16.93
C ALA A 58 12.09 5.32 -16.19
N LEU A 59 12.42 5.36 -14.90
CA LEU A 59 12.17 4.28 -13.96
C LEU A 59 10.99 4.67 -13.06
N ILE A 60 9.89 3.92 -13.10
CA ILE A 60 8.74 4.15 -12.23
C ILE A 60 8.77 3.13 -11.09
N ILE A 61 8.59 3.61 -9.86
CA ILE A 61 8.46 2.77 -8.66
C ILE A 61 7.02 2.88 -8.15
N THR A 62 6.35 1.75 -8.00
CA THR A 62 4.96 1.67 -7.54
C THR A 62 4.79 0.85 -6.28
N HIS A 63 3.71 1.10 -5.55
CA HIS A 63 3.25 0.17 -4.53
C HIS A 63 2.51 -0.99 -5.21
N HIS A 64 1.49 -0.66 -6.00
CA HIS A 64 0.68 -1.65 -6.68
C HIS A 64 1.36 -2.15 -7.97
N PRO A 65 1.51 -3.47 -8.14
CA PRO A 65 1.98 -4.05 -9.39
C PRO A 65 0.97 -3.79 -10.51
N LEU A 66 1.43 -3.20 -11.63
CA LEU A 66 0.56 -2.99 -12.80
C LEU A 66 0.14 -4.33 -13.41
N ILE A 67 1.11 -5.25 -13.54
CA ILE A 67 0.85 -6.66 -13.79
C ILE A 67 0.74 -7.33 -12.42
N PHE A 68 -0.47 -7.43 -11.87
CA PHE A 68 -0.68 -8.13 -10.58
C PHE A 68 -0.96 -9.63 -10.76
N LYS A 69 -1.69 -10.00 -11.82
CA LYS A 69 -1.96 -11.39 -12.19
C LYS A 69 -1.33 -11.73 -13.55
N PRO A 70 -0.96 -13.00 -13.80
CA PRO A 70 -0.44 -13.42 -15.10
C PRO A 70 -1.39 -13.03 -16.24
N LEU A 71 -0.85 -12.32 -17.24
CA LEU A 71 -1.60 -11.93 -18.43
C LEU A 71 -1.73 -13.14 -19.37
N LYS A 72 -2.96 -13.58 -19.62
CA LYS A 72 -3.23 -14.60 -20.66
C LYS A 72 -3.18 -14.01 -22.07
N THR A 73 -3.43 -12.71 -22.19
CA THR A 73 -3.43 -11.95 -23.44
C THR A 73 -3.06 -10.51 -23.13
N LEU A 74 -2.29 -9.87 -24.02
CA LEU A 74 -1.99 -8.45 -23.95
C LEU A 74 -2.82 -7.70 -25.00
N ASN A 75 -4.01 -7.25 -24.61
CA ASN A 75 -4.82 -6.33 -25.40
C ASN A 75 -4.42 -4.89 -25.06
N ASP A 76 -3.86 -4.16 -26.02
CA ASP A 76 -3.32 -2.81 -25.84
C ASP A 76 -4.39 -1.71 -25.84
N GLU A 77 -5.66 -2.06 -25.95
CA GLU A 77 -6.81 -1.14 -25.83
C GLU A 77 -7.45 -1.15 -24.43
N ALA A 78 -7.15 -2.14 -23.59
CA ALA A 78 -7.76 -2.34 -22.27
C ALA A 78 -6.74 -2.29 -21.14
N TYR A 79 -7.18 -2.02 -19.91
CA TYR A 79 -6.32 -2.08 -18.72
C TYR A 79 -5.89 -3.53 -18.43
N PRO A 80 -4.61 -3.79 -18.06
CA PRO A 80 -3.48 -2.84 -17.98
C PRO A 80 -2.70 -2.66 -19.30
N GLY A 81 -3.09 -3.34 -20.38
CA GLY A 81 -2.37 -3.35 -21.67
C GLY A 81 -2.22 -1.98 -22.33
N ASN A 82 -3.22 -1.11 -22.23
CA ASN A 82 -3.16 0.27 -22.73
C ASN A 82 -2.04 1.10 -22.07
N ILE A 83 -1.77 0.86 -20.79
CA ILE A 83 -0.65 1.47 -20.05
C ILE A 83 0.66 0.79 -20.46
N LEU A 84 0.69 -0.55 -20.47
CA LEU A 84 1.88 -1.33 -20.84
C LEU A 84 2.43 -0.95 -22.21
N LYS A 85 1.55 -0.74 -23.20
CA LYS A 85 1.93 -0.25 -24.53
C LYS A 85 2.80 0.99 -24.47
N ILE A 86 2.38 1.99 -23.69
CA ILE A 86 3.09 3.26 -23.56
C ILE A 86 4.43 3.06 -22.85
N LEU A 87 4.43 2.30 -21.76
CA LEU A 87 5.65 2.03 -20.99
C LEU A 87 6.71 1.34 -21.87
N ILE A 88 6.32 0.31 -22.61
CA ILE A 88 7.20 -0.43 -23.52
C ILE A 88 7.72 0.48 -24.63
N GLN A 89 6.85 1.24 -25.30
CA GLN A 89 7.24 2.14 -26.40
C GLN A 89 8.19 3.26 -25.94
N LYS A 90 8.06 3.70 -24.70
CA LYS A 90 8.95 4.70 -24.08
C LYS A 90 10.16 4.08 -23.38
N ASN A 91 10.33 2.76 -23.45
CA ASN A 91 11.41 2.06 -22.76
C ASN A 91 11.45 2.37 -21.24
N ILE A 92 10.28 2.51 -20.62
CA ILE A 92 10.12 2.76 -19.20
C ILE A 92 10.15 1.43 -18.45
N SER A 93 10.96 1.35 -17.40
CA SER A 93 10.98 0.22 -16.48
C SER A 93 10.09 0.52 -15.26
N VAL A 94 9.50 -0.53 -14.68
CA VAL A 94 8.65 -0.44 -13.49
C VAL A 94 9.13 -1.42 -12.43
N ILE A 95 9.40 -0.93 -11.22
CA ILE A 95 9.62 -1.75 -10.03
C ILE A 95 8.41 -1.60 -9.11
N SER A 96 7.87 -2.69 -8.60
CA SER A 96 6.75 -2.69 -7.67
C SER A 96 7.19 -3.20 -6.29
N MET A 97 6.83 -2.43 -5.26
CA MET A 97 7.13 -2.65 -3.84
C MET A 97 5.80 -2.79 -3.11
N HIS A 98 5.22 -3.99 -3.10
CA HIS A 98 3.85 -4.23 -2.63
C HIS A 98 3.87 -4.81 -1.20
N THR A 99 3.56 -6.09 -1.02
CA THR A 99 3.41 -6.66 0.32
C THR A 99 4.72 -6.77 1.10
N ASN A 100 5.87 -6.86 0.43
CA ASN A 100 7.17 -6.74 1.08
C ASN A 100 7.34 -5.36 1.75
N PHE A 101 6.85 -4.31 1.08
CA PHE A 101 6.91 -2.95 1.58
C PHE A 101 5.88 -2.66 2.67
N ASP A 102 4.71 -3.32 2.61
CA ASP A 102 3.73 -3.32 3.70
C ASP A 102 4.32 -3.82 5.01
N LYS A 103 5.04 -4.95 4.96
CA LYS A 103 5.65 -5.58 6.13
C LYS A 103 6.75 -4.73 6.75
N THR A 104 7.51 -4.01 5.93
CA THR A 104 8.74 -3.33 6.36
C THR A 104 8.54 -1.85 6.65
N HIS A 105 7.66 -1.16 5.92
CA HIS A 105 7.54 0.30 5.94
C HIS A 105 6.09 0.80 6.03
N LEU A 106 5.21 0.38 5.12
CA LEU A 106 3.94 1.07 4.90
C LEU A 106 2.96 0.90 6.06
N ASN A 107 2.82 -0.31 6.61
CA ASN A 107 1.99 -0.52 7.80
C ASN A 107 2.51 0.28 9.01
N LYS A 108 3.83 0.37 9.16
CA LYS A 108 4.46 1.13 10.25
C LYS A 108 4.22 2.62 10.08
N HIS A 109 4.34 3.14 8.87
CA HIS A 109 4.00 4.53 8.57
C HIS A 109 2.51 4.79 8.86
N PHE A 110 1.62 3.91 8.41
CA PHE A 110 0.18 4.02 8.64
C PHE A 110 -0.16 4.02 10.14
N ALA A 111 0.20 2.96 10.88
CA ALA A 111 -0.17 2.80 12.28
C ALA A 111 0.57 3.77 13.20
N SER A 112 1.86 4.03 12.96
CA SER A 112 2.68 4.83 13.86
C SER A 112 2.76 6.30 13.42
N ALA A 113 3.30 6.59 12.24
CA ALA A 113 3.52 7.98 11.82
C ALA A 113 2.22 8.74 11.57
N LEU A 114 1.24 8.10 10.91
CA LEU A 114 -0.02 8.74 10.53
C LEU A 114 -1.07 8.67 11.65
N LEU A 115 -1.28 7.48 12.25
CA LEU A 115 -2.29 7.30 13.29
C LEU A 115 -1.76 7.58 14.72
N GLY A 116 -0.45 7.62 14.93
CA GLY A 116 0.15 7.94 16.23
C GLY A 116 -0.01 6.83 17.26
N PHE A 117 0.18 5.56 16.86
CA PHE A 117 0.27 4.41 17.78
C PHE A 117 1.73 3.96 17.94
N ASP A 118 2.09 3.61 19.17
CA ASP A 118 3.39 3.09 19.57
C ASP A 118 3.28 1.64 20.09
N GLY A 119 4.42 1.03 20.43
CA GLY A 119 4.47 -0.31 21.01
C GLY A 119 3.81 -1.38 20.13
N LEU A 120 3.96 -1.24 18.81
CA LEU A 120 3.41 -2.14 17.81
C LEU A 120 4.33 -3.35 17.63
N MET A 121 3.74 -4.53 17.51
CA MET A 121 4.44 -5.78 17.24
C MET A 121 4.04 -6.31 15.86
N GLU A 122 5.01 -6.83 15.11
CA GLU A 122 4.76 -7.46 13.81
C GLU A 122 4.12 -8.85 14.00
N LYS A 123 3.06 -9.12 13.24
CA LYS A 123 2.38 -10.42 13.19
C LYS A 123 1.96 -10.73 11.76
N GLY A 124 2.87 -11.30 10.99
CA GLY A 124 2.67 -11.50 9.55
C GLY A 124 2.60 -10.15 8.84
N LEU A 125 1.52 -9.90 8.07
CA LEU A 125 1.27 -8.61 7.44
C LEU A 125 0.72 -7.55 8.41
N MET A 126 0.28 -7.94 9.60
CA MET A 126 -0.33 -7.02 10.57
C MET A 126 0.70 -6.38 11.49
N LEU A 127 0.41 -5.14 11.91
CA LEU A 127 0.94 -4.59 13.14
C LEU A 127 -0.11 -4.67 14.25
N VAL A 128 0.28 -5.15 15.43
CA VAL A 128 -0.63 -5.40 16.55
C VAL A 128 -0.20 -4.61 17.78
N LYS A 129 -1.16 -3.98 18.46
CA LYS A 129 -1.00 -3.41 19.80
C LYS A 129 -1.89 -4.17 20.77
N GLU A 130 -1.28 -4.99 21.61
CA GLU A 130 -1.99 -5.68 22.68
C GLU A 130 -2.26 -4.73 23.86
N ASN A 131 -3.31 -5.01 24.63
CA ASN A 131 -3.67 -4.24 25.84
C ASN A 131 -3.86 -2.73 25.59
N ALA A 132 -4.33 -2.36 24.39
CA ALA A 132 -4.63 -0.98 24.00
C ALA A 132 -5.71 -0.33 24.88
N ASN A 133 -6.71 -1.11 25.32
CA ASN A 133 -7.80 -0.69 26.22
C ASN A 133 -8.39 0.69 25.85
N ILE A 134 -8.85 0.83 24.61
CA ILE A 134 -9.36 2.09 24.06
C ILE A 134 -10.88 2.03 23.82
N GLU A 135 -11.59 3.11 24.11
CA GLU A 135 -13.00 3.23 23.72
C GLU A 135 -13.13 3.30 22.20
N PHE A 136 -14.03 2.50 21.63
CA PHE A 136 -14.19 2.40 20.18
C PHE A 136 -14.51 3.77 19.53
N ASP A 137 -15.38 4.56 20.14
CA ASP A 137 -15.77 5.86 19.58
C ASP A 137 -14.62 6.88 19.63
N ALA A 138 -13.75 6.78 20.64
CA ALA A 138 -12.53 7.58 20.72
C ALA A 138 -11.51 7.16 19.66
N LEU A 139 -11.37 5.85 19.43
CA LEU A 139 -10.53 5.29 18.35
C LEU A 139 -10.99 5.78 16.97
N VAL A 140 -12.29 5.70 16.67
CA VAL A 140 -12.87 6.20 15.40
C VAL A 140 -12.58 7.70 15.22
N LYS A 141 -12.78 8.51 16.26
CA LYS A 141 -12.47 9.96 16.21
C LYS A 141 -11.00 10.22 15.91
N LYS A 142 -10.08 9.51 16.58
CA LYS A 142 -8.63 9.62 16.34
C LYS A 142 -8.28 9.27 14.90
N ILE A 143 -8.73 8.12 14.40
CA ILE A 143 -8.44 7.67 13.02
C ILE A 143 -9.01 8.66 12.01
N LYS A 144 -10.27 9.08 12.19
CA LYS A 144 -10.92 10.06 11.31
C LYS A 144 -10.12 11.37 11.22
N SER A 145 -9.66 11.88 12.37
CA SER A 145 -8.85 13.09 12.44
C SER A 145 -7.48 12.91 11.79
N SER A 146 -6.78 11.81 12.06
CA SER A 146 -5.46 11.51 11.49
C SER A 146 -5.50 11.37 9.96
N LEU A 147 -6.54 10.74 9.43
CA LEU A 147 -6.70 10.57 7.98
C LEU A 147 -7.17 11.86 7.27
N GLY A 148 -7.85 12.74 8.01
CA GLY A 148 -8.47 13.95 7.46
C GLY A 148 -9.71 13.64 6.62
N VAL A 149 -10.50 12.64 7.03
CA VAL A 149 -11.68 12.17 6.28
C VAL A 149 -13.00 12.54 6.97
N GLY A 150 -14.04 12.77 6.17
CA GLY A 150 -15.36 13.19 6.65
C GLY A 150 -16.22 12.07 7.24
N LEU A 151 -15.97 10.81 6.86
CA LEU A 151 -16.72 9.62 7.28
C LEU A 151 -15.78 8.41 7.32
N LEU A 152 -16.06 7.46 8.21
CA LEU A 152 -15.49 6.11 8.21
C LEU A 152 -16.65 5.12 8.31
N ALA A 153 -16.57 4.02 7.55
CA ALA A 153 -17.45 2.87 7.75
C ALA A 153 -16.85 2.00 8.86
N CYS A 154 -17.67 1.53 9.80
CA CYS A 154 -17.16 0.79 10.95
C CYS A 154 -18.12 -0.31 11.40
N VAL A 155 -17.57 -1.36 12.00
CA VAL A 155 -18.28 -2.39 12.76
C VAL A 155 -17.92 -2.22 14.22
N LYS A 156 -18.89 -1.89 15.07
CA LYS A 156 -18.72 -1.79 16.52
C LYS A 156 -19.24 -3.05 17.19
N SER A 157 -18.32 -3.94 17.57
CA SER A 157 -18.66 -5.20 18.25
C SER A 157 -18.44 -5.15 19.76
N SER A 158 -17.66 -4.18 20.24
CA SER A 158 -17.43 -3.91 21.66
C SER A 158 -17.28 -2.41 21.90
N PRO A 159 -17.76 -1.86 23.03
CA PRO A 159 -17.49 -0.46 23.40
C PRO A 159 -16.02 -0.22 23.75
N ILE A 160 -15.34 -1.23 24.31
CA ILE A 160 -13.93 -1.19 24.68
C ILE A 160 -13.15 -2.18 23.83
N ILE A 161 -12.09 -1.69 23.19
CA ILE A 161 -11.18 -2.47 22.36
C ILE A 161 -9.95 -2.82 23.17
N LYS A 162 -9.72 -4.12 23.35
CA LYS A 162 -8.59 -4.65 24.11
C LYS A 162 -7.30 -4.65 23.29
N ASP A 163 -7.39 -5.08 22.04
CA ASP A 163 -6.24 -5.20 21.14
C ASP A 163 -6.54 -4.50 19.80
N LEU A 164 -5.53 -3.86 19.22
CA LEU A 164 -5.61 -3.23 17.91
C LEU A 164 -4.76 -4.01 16.91
N ALA A 165 -5.26 -4.12 15.69
CA ALA A 165 -4.50 -4.58 14.54
C ALA A 165 -4.61 -3.55 13.41
N PHE A 166 -3.54 -3.39 12.64
CA PHE A 166 -3.45 -2.45 11.53
C PHE A 166 -2.92 -3.16 10.29
N VAL A 167 -3.60 -2.94 9.17
CA VAL A 167 -3.19 -3.37 7.83
C VAL A 167 -3.62 -2.29 6.84
N CYS A 168 -2.70 -1.62 6.16
CA CYS A 168 -3.05 -0.73 5.05
C CYS A 168 -3.67 -1.53 3.89
N GLY A 169 -4.42 -0.85 3.03
CA GLY A 169 -5.07 -1.50 1.89
C GLY A 169 -6.16 -2.49 2.29
N SER A 170 -6.32 -3.54 1.48
CA SER A 170 -7.38 -4.54 1.62
C SER A 170 -7.02 -5.68 2.59
N GLY A 171 -6.99 -5.40 3.90
CA GLY A 171 -6.63 -6.37 4.94
C GLY A 171 -7.78 -7.04 5.68
N ALA A 172 -9.04 -6.76 5.32
CA ALA A 172 -10.21 -7.16 6.12
C ALA A 172 -10.23 -8.64 6.52
N SER A 173 -9.93 -9.57 5.60
CA SER A 173 -9.95 -11.02 5.87
C SER A 173 -9.04 -11.48 7.02
N MET A 174 -8.04 -10.67 7.42
CA MET A 174 -7.11 -10.97 8.50
C MET A 174 -7.74 -10.91 9.90
N PHE A 175 -8.96 -10.36 10.03
CA PHE A 175 -9.70 -10.38 11.31
C PHE A 175 -9.88 -11.80 11.85
N SER A 176 -9.91 -12.81 10.98
CA SER A 176 -10.09 -14.22 11.34
C SER A 176 -9.04 -14.76 12.32
N SER A 177 -7.87 -14.12 12.40
CA SER A 177 -6.78 -14.46 13.32
C SER A 177 -6.77 -13.67 14.63
N LEU A 178 -7.73 -12.76 14.81
CA LEU A 178 -7.89 -11.90 15.98
C LEU A 178 -8.88 -12.49 16.98
N LYS A 179 -8.83 -11.99 18.21
CA LYS A 179 -9.70 -12.44 19.31
C LYS A 179 -10.91 -11.51 19.43
N ALA A 180 -11.96 -11.98 20.10
CA ALA A 180 -13.08 -11.11 20.48
C ALA A 180 -12.58 -9.88 21.26
N GLN A 181 -13.22 -8.73 21.06
CA GLN A 181 -12.81 -7.41 21.57
C GLN A 181 -11.52 -6.83 20.95
N SER A 182 -10.97 -7.43 19.89
CA SER A 182 -9.98 -6.76 19.04
C SER A 182 -10.67 -5.80 18.05
N CYS A 183 -9.92 -4.82 17.54
CA CYS A 183 -10.33 -4.01 16.38
C CYS A 183 -9.26 -4.07 15.29
N LEU A 184 -9.68 -4.38 14.05
CA LEU A 184 -8.83 -4.25 12.87
C LEU A 184 -9.10 -2.92 12.16
N VAL A 185 -8.05 -2.13 11.96
CA VAL A 185 -8.07 -0.89 11.19
C VAL A 185 -7.44 -1.18 9.83
N THR A 186 -8.23 -1.09 8.77
CA THR A 186 -7.83 -1.47 7.41
C THR A 186 -8.69 -0.78 6.35
N GLY A 187 -8.48 -1.01 5.06
CA GLY A 187 -9.34 -0.56 3.97
C GLY A 187 -10.18 -1.69 3.35
N ASP A 188 -11.07 -1.30 2.44
CA ASP A 188 -11.88 -2.20 1.59
C ASP A 188 -12.70 -3.24 2.36
N VAL A 189 -13.31 -2.83 3.47
CA VAL A 189 -14.16 -3.73 4.27
C VAL A 189 -15.44 -4.02 3.49
N LYS A 190 -15.64 -5.28 3.10
CA LYS A 190 -16.86 -5.70 2.42
C LYS A 190 -17.97 -6.01 3.42
N TYR A 191 -19.21 -5.98 2.94
CA TYR A 191 -20.39 -6.29 3.74
C TYR A 191 -20.29 -7.64 4.47
N HIS A 192 -19.85 -8.69 3.77
CA HIS A 192 -19.74 -10.03 4.37
C HIS A 192 -18.61 -10.10 5.41
N ASP A 193 -17.49 -9.41 5.19
CA ASP A 193 -16.41 -9.29 6.18
C ASP A 193 -16.93 -8.63 7.46
N ALA A 194 -17.72 -7.56 7.31
CA ALA A 194 -18.34 -6.86 8.43
C ALA A 194 -19.29 -7.76 9.23
N MET A 195 -20.16 -8.52 8.56
CA MET A 195 -21.09 -9.45 9.21
C MET A 195 -20.35 -10.54 9.99
N ILE A 196 -19.31 -11.13 9.39
CA ILE A 196 -18.53 -12.19 10.05
C ILE A 196 -17.78 -11.62 11.25
N ALA A 197 -17.06 -10.49 11.09
CA ALA A 197 -16.33 -9.85 12.17
C ALA A 197 -17.26 -9.52 13.35
N GLN A 198 -18.46 -8.99 13.07
CA GLN A 198 -19.46 -8.72 14.10
C GLN A 198 -19.86 -9.98 14.87
N SER A 199 -20.12 -11.08 14.17
CA SER A 199 -20.49 -12.36 14.81
C SER A 199 -19.37 -12.94 15.70
N LEU A 200 -18.12 -12.60 15.41
CA LEU A 200 -16.94 -13.01 16.18
C LEU A 200 -16.60 -12.05 17.33
N GLY A 201 -17.39 -10.97 17.52
CA GLY A 201 -17.11 -9.96 18.53
C GLY A 201 -15.89 -9.09 18.20
N ILE A 202 -15.52 -9.00 16.91
CA ILE A 202 -14.38 -8.22 16.41
C ILE A 202 -14.90 -6.94 15.77
N SER A 203 -14.28 -5.81 16.12
CA SER A 203 -14.62 -4.53 15.51
C SER A 203 -13.77 -4.27 14.28
N LEU A 204 -14.31 -3.53 13.31
CA LEU A 204 -13.61 -3.13 12.08
C LEU A 204 -13.72 -1.61 11.91
N ILE A 205 -12.65 -0.99 11.43
CA ILE A 205 -12.68 0.40 10.99
C ILE A 205 -12.11 0.44 9.57
N ASP A 206 -12.95 0.81 8.60
CA ASP A 206 -12.54 1.05 7.22
C ASP A 206 -11.89 2.43 7.12
N ALA A 207 -10.57 2.45 7.19
CA ALA A 207 -9.67 3.59 7.02
C ALA A 207 -9.44 3.96 5.54
N THR A 208 -10.18 3.35 4.62
CA THR A 208 -10.03 3.45 3.15
C THR A 208 -8.69 2.92 2.64
N HIS A 209 -8.70 2.31 1.47
CA HIS A 209 -7.48 1.83 0.81
C HIS A 209 -6.47 2.98 0.59
N TYR A 210 -6.87 3.99 -0.20
CA TYR A 210 -6.00 5.10 -0.56
C TYR A 210 -5.39 5.87 0.62
N TYR A 211 -6.21 6.26 1.61
CA TYR A 211 -5.69 7.10 2.71
C TYR A 211 -4.76 6.33 3.66
N SER A 212 -4.88 5.00 3.72
CA SER A 212 -3.96 4.16 4.49
C SER A 212 -2.60 3.99 3.82
N GLU A 213 -2.52 4.12 2.50
CA GLU A 213 -1.30 3.84 1.71
C GLU A 213 -0.65 5.09 1.08
N ARG A 214 -1.31 6.25 1.10
CA ARG A 214 -0.84 7.49 0.44
C ARG A 214 0.58 7.94 0.81
N GLY A 215 1.13 7.43 1.91
CA GLY A 215 2.51 7.67 2.33
C GLY A 215 3.56 7.00 1.45
N PHE A 216 3.21 5.96 0.68
CA PHE A 216 4.16 5.13 -0.07
C PHE A 216 5.19 5.93 -0.88
N ALA A 217 4.72 6.79 -1.79
CA ALA A 217 5.60 7.48 -2.74
C ALA A 217 6.55 8.45 -2.02
N LEU A 218 6.09 9.07 -0.92
CA LEU A 218 6.92 9.93 -0.07
C LEU A 218 8.02 9.11 0.62
N ILE A 219 7.66 7.98 1.23
CA ILE A 219 8.63 7.12 1.94
C ILE A 219 9.71 6.62 0.97
N VAL A 220 9.31 6.13 -0.21
CA VAL A 220 10.27 5.66 -1.23
C VAL A 220 11.19 6.79 -1.70
N ALA A 221 10.64 7.99 -1.90
CA ALA A 221 11.44 9.15 -2.29
C ALA A 221 12.47 9.51 -1.21
N GLU A 222 12.05 9.63 0.06
CA GLU A 222 12.95 9.93 1.19
C GLU A 222 14.08 8.89 1.33
N ILE A 223 13.72 7.62 1.19
CA ILE A 223 14.68 6.51 1.18
C ILE A 223 15.68 6.69 0.05
N LEU A 224 15.23 6.84 -1.19
CA LEU A 224 16.13 6.90 -2.35
C LEU A 224 16.97 8.18 -2.39
N HIS A 225 16.47 9.27 -1.82
CA HIS A 225 17.25 10.50 -1.61
C HIS A 225 18.47 10.24 -0.73
N SER A 226 18.36 9.37 0.28
CA SER A 226 19.52 8.95 1.12
C SER A 226 20.58 8.14 0.36
N PHE A 227 20.23 7.61 -0.82
CA PHE A 227 21.14 6.94 -1.76
C PHE A 227 21.52 7.84 -2.96
N ASN A 228 21.34 9.16 -2.84
CA ASN A 228 21.65 10.16 -3.87
C ASN A 228 20.85 10.04 -5.18
N TYR A 229 19.68 9.41 -5.15
CA TYR A 229 18.74 9.44 -6.26
C TYR A 229 17.72 10.57 -6.09
N LEU A 230 17.50 11.36 -7.14
CA LEU A 230 16.37 12.30 -7.17
C LEU A 230 15.12 11.56 -7.65
N VAL A 231 14.01 11.75 -6.93
CA VAL A 231 12.74 11.08 -7.19
C VAL A 231 11.62 12.11 -7.35
N THR A 232 10.95 12.08 -8.49
CA THR A 232 9.73 12.84 -8.75
C THR A 232 8.53 12.08 -8.18
N ILE A 233 7.74 12.72 -7.32
CA ILE A 233 6.52 12.10 -6.77
C ILE A 233 5.33 12.45 -7.66
N GLU A 234 4.67 11.44 -8.22
CA GLU A 234 3.43 11.59 -8.97
C GLU A 234 2.25 11.16 -8.09
N ASN A 235 1.38 12.12 -7.77
CA ASN A 235 0.25 11.89 -6.90
C ASN A 235 -0.88 11.18 -7.63
N PHE A 236 -1.23 9.99 -7.15
CA PHE A 236 -2.49 9.34 -7.49
C PHE A 236 -3.63 10.08 -6.78
N LYS A 237 -4.68 10.44 -7.54
CA LYS A 237 -5.92 10.96 -6.97
C LYS A 237 -6.84 9.79 -6.71
N ASN A 238 -7.36 9.68 -5.49
CA ASN A 238 -8.36 8.66 -5.15
C ASN A 238 -9.53 8.70 -6.16
N PRO A 239 -9.80 7.60 -6.89
CA PRO A 239 -10.89 7.54 -7.86
C PRO A 239 -12.25 7.52 -7.16
N LEU A 240 -12.30 7.10 -5.90
CA LEU A 240 -13.50 7.14 -5.07
C LEU A 240 -13.65 8.54 -4.46
N GLN A 241 -14.74 9.21 -4.82
CA GLN A 241 -15.12 10.49 -4.22
C GLN A 241 -16.18 10.24 -3.16
N ILE A 242 -15.91 10.69 -1.93
CA ILE A 242 -16.90 10.73 -0.87
C ILE A 242 -17.70 12.01 -1.07
N ILE A 243 -18.94 11.86 -1.51
CA ILE A 243 -19.90 12.95 -1.76
C ILE A 243 -20.85 13.15 -0.58
#